data_AF-A0A938MKL3-F1
#
_entry.id   AF-A0A938MKL3-F1
#
_cell.length_a   1.000
_cell.length_b   1.000
_cell.length_c   1.000
_cell.angle_alpha   90.00
_cell.angle_beta   90.00
_cell.angle_gamma   90.00
#
_symmetry.space_group_name_H-M   'P 1'
#
loop_
_entity.id
_entity.type
_entity.pdbx_description
1 polymer ?
#
loop_
_entity_poly.entity_id
_entity_poly.type
_entity_poly.pdbx_seq_one_letter_code
_entity_poly.pdbx_strand_id
1 'polypeptide(L)'
;MLRATRQMQKWLRTHQKKFLGFLAVFLMAIWLPGATVQYLFSDKPAGVVLGQPVTPAEFNDVANRWRRWRGLLMGDRGADIRRDFVWRQIVLVKQAEAAGVVVTDAEVNERMERIEMLGLDFRKQQLSDAAVRKTLHESLLVEKLRSSLGEAVKVTTDEAWQRYARDNEQVKIKYLVLRAADLLAQTTATESEVEACYEQHKDAFRDEAEGKIGYKEPERVKVEYIMAKYDDLAKRVSVTDAELRDYYEKNKDAKYQAEEPKKPETPKDAKPEAKATEPAKPEAPKAAKAEGKAEAGKADGKAEAKSATADKPETPKPPVYKPFESVKAEIGETLRRQKAEAEAVNL
;
A
#
# COMPACT_ATOMS: atom_id res chain seq x y z
N MET A 1 16.85 63.08 -57.84
CA MET A 1 17.19 61.87 -57.07
C MET A 1 18.54 61.93 -56.30
N LEU A 2 19.51 62.78 -56.66
CA LEU A 2 20.85 62.81 -56.02
C LEU A 2 20.97 63.57 -54.67
N ARG A 3 19.95 64.33 -54.23
CA ARG A 3 19.96 65.02 -52.92
C ARG A 3 19.43 64.14 -51.78
N ALA A 4 18.48 63.26 -52.06
CA ALA A 4 17.92 62.33 -51.07
C ALA A 4 18.95 61.29 -50.60
N THR A 5 19.78 60.80 -51.53
CA THR A 5 20.83 59.81 -51.23
C THR A 5 21.96 60.37 -50.36
N ARG A 6 22.36 61.65 -50.53
CA ARG A 6 23.38 62.29 -49.70
C ARG A 6 22.89 62.63 -48.28
N GLN A 7 21.63 63.03 -48.14
CA GLN A 7 20.99 63.26 -46.85
C GLN A 7 20.91 61.95 -46.04
N MET A 8 20.50 60.86 -46.70
CA MET A 8 20.40 59.53 -46.10
C MET A 8 21.78 58.99 -45.67
N GLN A 9 22.84 59.18 -46.47
CA GLN A 9 24.20 58.75 -46.10
C GLN A 9 24.81 59.55 -44.94
N LYS A 10 24.54 60.86 -44.82
CA LYS A 10 24.96 61.65 -43.66
C LYS A 10 24.21 61.21 -42.40
N TRP A 11 22.89 61.01 -42.48
CA TRP A 11 22.07 60.55 -41.36
C TRP A 11 22.51 59.17 -40.85
N LEU A 12 22.79 58.23 -41.77
CA LEU A 12 23.25 56.89 -41.44
C LEU A 12 24.62 56.90 -40.74
N ARG A 13 25.56 57.78 -41.15
CA ARG A 13 26.87 57.94 -40.50
C ARG A 13 26.77 58.53 -39.10
N THR A 14 25.86 59.49 -38.88
CA THR A 14 25.68 60.13 -37.56
C THR A 14 25.00 59.19 -36.56
N HIS A 15 24.08 58.35 -37.02
CA HIS A 15 23.35 57.40 -36.17
C HIS A 15 23.90 55.98 -36.23
N GLN A 16 25.01 55.74 -36.93
CA GLN A 16 25.54 54.40 -37.22
C GLN A 16 25.79 53.57 -35.95
N LYS A 17 26.33 54.16 -34.88
CA LYS A 17 26.59 53.45 -33.62
C LYS A 17 25.30 53.07 -32.88
N LYS A 18 24.28 53.93 -32.93
CA LYS A 18 22.96 53.68 -32.31
C LYS A 18 22.19 52.63 -33.11
N PHE A 19 22.23 52.73 -34.44
CA PHE A 19 21.60 51.76 -35.34
C PHE A 19 22.28 50.40 -35.26
N LEU A 20 23.61 50.34 -35.15
CA LEU A 20 24.35 49.08 -34.97
C LEU A 20 24.06 48.45 -33.61
N GLY A 21 23.95 49.25 -32.54
CA GLY A 21 23.49 48.76 -31.24
C GLY A 21 22.06 48.21 -31.29
N PHE A 22 21.14 48.90 -31.97
CA PHE A 22 19.77 48.43 -32.16
C PHE A 22 19.71 47.15 -33.00
N LEU A 23 20.50 47.08 -34.08
CA LEU A 23 20.60 45.91 -34.94
C LEU A 23 21.21 44.72 -34.19
N ALA A 24 22.21 44.94 -33.33
CA ALA A 24 22.80 43.90 -32.50
C ALA A 24 21.81 43.36 -31.46
N VAL A 25 21.05 44.24 -30.79
CA VAL A 25 19.97 43.83 -29.87
C VAL A 25 18.84 43.12 -30.61
N PHE A 26 18.48 43.57 -31.81
CA PHE A 26 17.46 42.96 -32.66
C PHE A 26 17.90 41.59 -33.21
N LEU A 27 19.15 41.45 -33.65
CA LEU A 27 19.73 40.17 -34.07
C LEU A 27 19.88 39.20 -32.89
N MET A 28 20.27 39.69 -31.71
CA MET A 28 20.23 38.88 -30.48
C MET A 28 18.80 38.45 -30.14
N ALA A 29 17.82 39.36 -30.19
CA ALA A 29 16.43 39.05 -29.91
C ALA A 29 15.77 38.14 -30.96
N ILE A 30 16.34 37.98 -32.15
CA ILE A 30 15.87 37.02 -33.17
C ILE A 30 16.54 35.65 -33.03
N TRP A 31 17.77 35.59 -32.52
CA TRP A 31 18.52 34.34 -32.37
C TRP A 31 18.40 33.70 -30.98
N LEU A 32 18.15 34.50 -29.94
CA LEU A 32 17.94 34.02 -28.56
C LEU A 32 16.61 33.28 -28.33
N PRO A 33 15.45 33.60 -28.94
CA PRO A 33 14.19 32.95 -28.56
C PRO A 33 14.05 31.52 -29.09
N GLY A 34 14.77 31.14 -30.15
CA GLY A 34 14.56 29.87 -30.83
C GLY A 34 15.15 28.65 -30.12
N ALA A 35 16.30 28.81 -29.46
CA ALA A 35 17.04 27.67 -28.88
C ALA A 35 16.99 27.60 -27.35
N THR A 36 16.81 28.72 -26.63
CA THR A 36 16.84 28.73 -25.15
C THR A 36 15.45 28.72 -24.52
N VAL A 37 14.44 29.35 -25.14
CA VAL A 37 13.05 29.33 -24.64
C VAL A 37 12.46 27.92 -24.73
N GLN A 38 12.81 27.17 -25.78
CA GLN A 38 12.36 25.79 -25.92
C GLN A 38 13.01 24.86 -24.88
N TYR A 39 14.20 25.18 -24.37
CA TYR A 39 14.86 24.43 -23.28
C TYR A 39 14.33 24.79 -21.89
N LEU A 40 13.85 26.03 -21.69
CA LEU A 40 13.27 26.49 -20.42
C LEU A 40 11.84 25.99 -20.19
N PHE A 41 11.12 25.57 -21.25
CA PHE A 41 9.71 25.18 -21.17
C PHE A 41 9.36 23.83 -21.82
N SER A 42 10.36 23.02 -22.24
CA SER A 42 10.09 21.65 -22.74
C SER A 42 10.06 20.61 -21.61
N ASP A 43 9.30 20.87 -20.55
CA ASP A 43 8.79 19.77 -19.72
C ASP A 43 7.53 19.25 -20.39
N LYS A 44 7.70 18.46 -21.46
CA LYS A 44 6.57 17.65 -21.96
C LYS A 44 6.08 16.82 -20.77
N PRO A 45 4.80 16.93 -20.38
CA PRO A 45 4.30 16.20 -19.23
C PRO A 45 4.49 14.70 -19.47
N ALA A 46 4.96 14.00 -18.44
CA ALA A 46 5.09 12.54 -18.47
C ALA A 46 3.71 11.86 -18.62
N GLY A 47 2.64 12.55 -18.20
CA GLY A 47 1.25 12.14 -18.36
C GLY A 47 0.30 13.19 -17.79
N VAL A 48 -1.00 12.95 -17.90
CA VAL A 48 -2.05 13.77 -17.27
C VAL A 48 -2.89 12.88 -16.37
N VAL A 49 -3.10 13.31 -15.13
CA VAL A 49 -3.90 12.60 -14.13
C VAL A 49 -4.95 13.56 -13.59
N LEU A 50 -6.23 13.21 -13.71
CA LEU A 50 -7.37 14.05 -13.29
C LEU A 50 -7.30 15.49 -13.85
N GLY A 51 -6.85 15.65 -15.10
CA GLY A 51 -6.69 16.95 -15.74
C GLY A 51 -5.47 17.75 -15.30
N GLN A 52 -4.66 17.25 -14.37
CA GLN A 52 -3.40 17.86 -13.95
C GLN A 52 -2.21 17.21 -14.66
N PRO A 53 -1.30 17.99 -15.29
CA PRO A 53 -0.09 17.44 -15.87
C PRO A 53 0.84 16.93 -14.78
N VAL A 54 1.41 15.75 -14.99
CA VAL A 54 2.45 15.15 -14.14
C VAL A 54 3.77 15.32 -14.85
N THR A 55 4.73 15.99 -14.20
CA THR A 55 6.05 16.22 -14.80
C THR A 55 6.93 14.97 -14.70
N PRO A 56 7.92 14.79 -15.59
CA PRO A 56 8.91 13.72 -15.44
C PRO A 56 9.67 13.79 -14.11
N ALA A 57 9.92 15.00 -13.60
CA ALA A 57 10.57 15.21 -12.31
C ALA A 57 9.70 14.72 -11.15
N GLU A 58 8.40 15.02 -11.16
CA GLU A 58 7.44 14.52 -10.16
C GLU A 58 7.35 13.00 -10.19
N PHE A 59 7.24 12.40 -11.38
CA PHE A 59 7.22 10.95 -11.54
C PHE A 59 8.48 10.30 -10.96
N ASN A 60 9.65 10.85 -11.29
CA ASN A 60 10.93 10.35 -10.82
C ASN A 60 11.12 10.55 -9.29
N ASP A 61 10.61 11.64 -8.72
CA ASP A 61 10.60 11.85 -7.26
C ASP A 61 9.80 10.74 -6.57
N VAL A 62 8.55 10.51 -7.00
CA VAL A 62 7.68 9.46 -6.44
C VAL A 62 8.34 8.09 -6.60
N ALA A 63 8.85 7.76 -7.79
CA ALA A 63 9.55 6.50 -8.03
C ALA A 63 10.75 6.30 -7.10
N ASN A 64 11.59 7.34 -6.93
CA ASN A 64 12.78 7.27 -6.09
C ASN A 64 12.45 7.21 -4.59
N ARG A 65 11.41 7.92 -4.13
CA ARG A 65 10.96 7.85 -2.73
C ARG A 65 10.40 6.48 -2.40
N TRP A 66 9.51 5.95 -3.24
CA TRP A 66 8.95 4.62 -3.04
C TRP A 66 9.99 3.51 -3.19
N ARG A 67 10.99 3.66 -4.08
CA ARG A 67 12.07 2.66 -4.24
C ARG A 67 12.85 2.53 -2.94
N ARG A 68 13.22 3.66 -2.34
CA ARG A 68 13.92 3.70 -1.05
C ARG A 68 13.04 3.19 0.09
N TRP A 69 11.75 3.56 0.10
CA TRP A 69 10.77 3.07 1.08
C TRP A 69 10.60 1.53 1.03
N ARG A 70 10.51 0.96 -0.17
CA ARG A 70 10.43 -0.49 -0.37
C ARG A 70 11.72 -1.18 0.05
N GLY A 71 12.88 -0.62 -0.28
CA GLY A 71 14.18 -1.15 0.14
C GLY A 71 14.34 -1.19 1.66
N LEU A 72 13.81 -0.18 2.37
CA LEU A 72 13.76 -0.14 3.84
C LEU A 72 12.88 -1.25 4.42
N LEU A 73 11.66 -1.42 3.90
CA LEU A 73 10.69 -2.37 4.46
C LEU A 73 10.97 -3.84 4.10
N MET A 74 11.46 -4.09 2.88
CA MET A 74 11.55 -5.44 2.31
C MET A 74 12.99 -5.94 2.15
N GLY A 75 14.00 -5.14 2.49
CA GLY A 75 15.43 -5.48 2.31
C GLY A 75 15.91 -5.54 0.84
N ASP A 76 14.97 -5.48 -0.11
CA ASP A 76 15.22 -5.55 -1.55
C ASP A 76 15.60 -4.17 -2.10
N ARG A 77 16.88 -3.80 -1.93
CA ARG A 77 17.45 -2.52 -2.38
C ARG A 77 17.67 -2.44 -3.89
N GLY A 78 17.58 -3.57 -4.61
CA GLY A 78 17.92 -3.69 -6.02
C GLY A 78 16.71 -3.78 -6.96
N ALA A 79 15.52 -4.15 -6.46
CA ALA A 79 14.36 -4.26 -7.33
C ALA A 79 13.86 -2.91 -7.82
N ASP A 80 13.69 -2.81 -9.14
CA ASP A 80 13.04 -1.68 -9.74
C ASP A 80 11.56 -1.60 -9.36
N ILE A 81 11.11 -0.37 -9.10
CA ILE A 81 9.69 -0.12 -8.98
C ILE A 81 9.07 -0.09 -10.36
N ARG A 82 8.23 -1.10 -10.57
CA ARG A 82 7.22 -1.20 -11.63
C ARG A 82 6.56 0.17 -11.89
N ARG A 83 6.71 0.70 -13.11
CA ARG A 83 6.15 2.03 -13.49
C ARG A 83 4.64 2.12 -13.26
N ASP A 84 3.92 1.01 -13.43
CA ASP A 84 2.49 0.88 -13.14
C ASP A 84 2.16 1.13 -11.67
N PHE A 85 3.04 0.74 -10.74
CA PHE A 85 2.88 1.06 -9.32
C PHE A 85 2.99 2.57 -9.08
N VAL A 86 4.01 3.22 -9.65
CA VAL A 86 4.23 4.67 -9.49
C VAL A 86 3.03 5.47 -10.01
N TRP A 87 2.58 5.16 -11.23
CA TRP A 87 1.39 5.81 -11.79
C TRP A 87 0.15 5.58 -10.95
N ARG A 88 -0.07 4.35 -10.46
CA ARG A 88 -1.19 4.04 -9.57
C ARG A 88 -1.13 4.87 -8.28
N GLN A 89 0.05 5.04 -7.69
CA GLN A 89 0.20 5.87 -6.49
C GLN A 89 -0.13 7.35 -6.77
N ILE A 90 0.40 7.92 -7.86
CA ILE A 90 0.11 9.30 -8.24
C ILE A 90 -1.39 9.52 -8.45
N VAL A 91 -2.06 8.59 -9.14
CA VAL A 91 -3.51 8.62 -9.35
C VAL A 91 -4.26 8.60 -8.02
N LEU A 92 -3.90 7.69 -7.10
CA LEU A 92 -4.60 7.55 -5.83
C LEU A 92 -4.40 8.75 -4.91
N VAL A 93 -3.19 9.34 -4.87
CA VAL A 93 -2.92 10.55 -4.09
C VAL A 93 -3.73 11.72 -4.62
N LYS A 94 -3.70 11.97 -5.94
CA LYS A 94 -4.50 13.05 -6.55
C LYS A 94 -6.00 12.83 -6.37
N GLN A 95 -6.46 11.58 -6.43
CA GLN A 95 -7.86 11.25 -6.15
C GLN A 95 -8.22 11.51 -4.68
N ALA A 96 -7.33 11.19 -3.73
CA ALA A 96 -7.55 11.44 -2.31
C ALA A 96 -7.64 12.94 -2.01
N GLU A 97 -6.74 13.73 -2.59
CA GLU A 97 -6.76 15.20 -2.50
C GLU A 97 -8.05 15.77 -3.11
N ALA A 98 -8.44 15.31 -4.31
CA ALA A 98 -9.68 15.73 -4.96
C ALA A 98 -10.95 15.33 -4.18
N ALA A 99 -10.91 14.21 -3.45
CA ALA A 99 -11.98 13.76 -2.58
C ALA A 99 -12.02 14.51 -1.23
N GLY A 100 -11.09 15.43 -0.98
CA GLY A 100 -11.03 16.21 0.26
C GLY A 100 -10.50 15.42 1.46
N VAL A 101 -9.76 14.33 1.23
CA VAL A 101 -9.09 13.59 2.30
C VAL A 101 -7.95 14.43 2.85
N VAL A 102 -7.91 14.60 4.18
CA VAL A 102 -6.87 15.38 4.87
C VAL A 102 -6.09 14.48 5.82
N VAL A 103 -4.78 14.68 5.87
CA VAL A 103 -3.86 14.07 6.83
C VAL A 103 -3.17 15.19 7.60
N THR A 104 -3.10 15.05 8.92
CA THR A 104 -2.45 16.02 9.81
C THR A 104 -1.02 15.62 10.11
N ASP A 105 -0.17 16.59 10.47
CA ASP A 105 1.22 16.30 10.87
C ASP A 105 1.31 15.39 12.10
N ALA A 106 0.32 15.46 13.00
CA ALA A 106 0.23 14.57 14.16
C ALA A 106 0.10 13.10 13.73
N GLU A 107 -0.72 12.82 12.72
CA GLU A 107 -0.91 11.45 12.18
C GLU A 107 0.36 10.95 11.48
N VAL A 108 1.07 11.84 10.79
CA VAL A 108 2.37 11.52 10.18
C VAL A 108 3.40 11.18 11.25
N ASN A 109 3.45 11.95 12.34
CA ASN A 109 4.36 11.71 13.46
C ASN A 109 4.04 10.40 14.18
N GLU A 110 2.77 10.15 14.48
CA GLU A 110 2.33 8.89 15.09
C GLU A 110 2.70 7.68 14.22
N ARG A 111 2.54 7.81 12.88
CA ARG A 111 2.96 6.77 11.94
C ARG A 111 4.48 6.59 11.94
N MET A 112 5.23 7.68 12.02
CA MET A 112 6.70 7.63 12.07
C MET A 112 7.18 6.93 13.34
N GLU A 113 6.63 7.28 14.51
CA GLU A 113 6.95 6.66 15.81
C GLU A 113 6.65 5.15 15.80
N ARG A 114 5.50 4.74 15.24
CA ARG A 114 5.18 3.31 15.08
C ARG A 114 6.21 2.57 14.23
N ILE A 115 6.70 3.19 13.16
CA ILE A 115 7.69 2.54 12.29
C ILE A 115 9.06 2.48 12.99
N GLU A 116 9.47 3.53 13.70
CA GLU A 116 10.69 3.51 14.51
C GLU A 116 10.62 2.45 15.62
N MET A 117 9.45 2.25 16.26
CA MET A 117 9.21 1.20 17.25
C MET A 117 9.39 -0.22 16.66
N LEU A 118 9.12 -0.41 15.37
CA LEU A 118 9.37 -1.66 14.65
C LEU A 118 10.86 -1.86 14.30
N GLY A 119 11.75 -0.98 14.76
CA GLY A 119 13.20 -1.04 14.52
C GLY A 119 13.64 -0.45 13.17
N LEU A 120 12.73 0.20 12.44
CA LEU A 120 13.00 0.81 11.15
C LEU A 120 13.45 2.26 11.34
N ASP A 121 14.75 2.44 11.54
CA ASP A 121 15.36 3.76 11.75
C ASP A 121 15.72 4.43 10.40
N PHE A 122 14.89 5.40 9.99
CA PHE A 122 15.07 6.14 8.75
C PHE A 122 16.38 6.96 8.72
N ARG A 123 16.86 7.41 9.89
CA ARG A 123 18.08 8.23 10.00
C ARG A 123 19.31 7.40 9.71
N LYS A 124 19.36 6.16 10.20
CA LYS A 124 20.43 5.20 9.87
C LYS A 124 20.48 4.85 8.39
N GLN A 125 19.37 4.97 7.68
CA GLN A 125 19.28 4.66 6.25
C GLN A 125 19.49 5.86 5.32
N GLN A 126 19.97 6.99 5.85
CA GLN A 126 20.26 8.22 5.08
C GLN A 126 19.06 8.71 4.26
N LEU A 127 17.84 8.42 4.72
CA LEU A 127 16.63 8.95 4.14
C LEU A 127 16.43 10.38 4.61
N SER A 128 16.12 11.29 3.68
CA SER A 128 15.74 12.65 4.04
C SER A 128 14.43 12.61 4.83
N ASP A 129 14.43 13.23 6.01
CA ASP A 129 13.26 13.31 6.88
C ASP A 129 12.06 13.96 6.16
N ALA A 130 12.29 15.00 5.35
CA ALA A 130 11.26 15.60 4.51
C ALA A 130 10.69 14.61 3.47
N ALA A 131 11.52 13.77 2.87
CA ALA A 131 11.08 12.76 1.91
C ALA A 131 10.29 11.62 2.59
N VAL A 132 10.68 11.24 3.80
CA VAL A 132 9.97 10.25 4.63
C VAL A 132 8.60 10.79 5.00
N ARG A 133 8.53 12.00 5.58
CA ARG A 133 7.26 12.64 5.95
C ARG A 133 6.32 12.79 4.76
N LYS A 134 6.83 13.24 3.61
CA LYS A 134 6.04 13.32 2.37
C LYS A 134 5.48 11.96 1.94
N THR A 135 6.29 10.91 1.99
CA THR A 135 5.87 9.55 1.61
C THR A 135 4.84 8.99 2.58
N LEU A 136 5.03 9.24 3.88
CA LEU A 136 4.06 8.85 4.91
C LEU A 136 2.73 9.57 4.73
N HIS A 137 2.76 10.88 4.52
CA HIS A 137 1.57 11.68 4.26
C HIS A 137 0.79 11.16 3.05
N GLU A 138 1.47 10.95 1.91
CA GLU A 138 0.84 10.38 0.71
C GLU A 138 0.27 8.98 0.95
N SER A 139 0.98 8.12 1.70
CA SER A 139 0.49 6.79 2.05
C SER A 139 -0.77 6.84 2.92
N LEU A 140 -0.83 7.76 3.88
CA LEU A 140 -1.97 7.98 4.76
C LEU A 140 -3.17 8.53 4.00
N LEU A 141 -2.96 9.43 3.03
CA LEU A 141 -4.02 9.92 2.14
C LEU A 141 -4.69 8.76 1.38
N VAL A 142 -3.87 7.89 0.77
CA VAL A 142 -4.36 6.74 0.01
C VAL A 142 -5.06 5.73 0.92
N GLU A 143 -4.51 5.48 2.10
CA GLU A 143 -5.09 4.58 3.10
C GLU A 143 -6.47 5.08 3.57
N LYS A 144 -6.58 6.35 3.94
CA LYS A 144 -7.84 6.98 4.34
C LYS A 144 -8.87 6.98 3.22
N LEU A 145 -8.47 7.29 1.99
CA LEU A 145 -9.35 7.19 0.82
C LEU A 145 -9.90 5.76 0.66
N ARG A 146 -9.06 4.74 0.83
CA ARG A 146 -9.50 3.35 0.71
C ARG A 146 -10.39 2.91 1.87
N SER A 147 -10.09 3.34 3.09
CA SER A 147 -10.93 3.05 4.26
C SER A 147 -12.32 3.67 4.09
N SER A 148 -12.38 4.95 3.69
CA SER A 148 -13.65 5.63 3.50
C SER A 148 -14.48 5.03 2.36
N LEU A 149 -13.83 4.64 1.26
CA LEU A 149 -14.49 3.90 0.18
C LEU A 149 -14.97 2.53 0.66
N GLY A 150 -14.15 1.80 1.42
CA GLY A 150 -14.50 0.48 1.95
C GLY A 150 -15.68 0.52 2.91
N GLU A 151 -15.72 1.50 3.82
CA GLU A 151 -16.81 1.70 4.79
C GLU A 151 -18.13 2.11 4.11
N ALA A 152 -18.06 2.83 2.98
CA ALA A 152 -19.23 3.25 2.23
C ALA A 152 -19.86 2.13 1.39
N VAL A 153 -19.11 1.07 1.08
CA VAL A 153 -19.60 -0.05 0.26
C VAL A 153 -20.46 -0.98 1.11
N LYS A 154 -21.76 -0.96 0.83
CA LYS A 154 -22.71 -1.96 1.35
C LYS A 154 -22.91 -3.05 0.31
N VAL A 155 -22.57 -4.28 0.66
CA VAL A 155 -22.83 -5.45 -0.19
C VAL A 155 -24.27 -5.89 0.04
N THR A 156 -25.06 -5.96 -1.02
CA THR A 156 -26.42 -6.48 -0.96
C THR A 156 -26.44 -8.00 -0.93
N THR A 157 -27.51 -8.60 -0.42
CA THR A 157 -27.69 -10.06 -0.45
C THR A 157 -27.66 -10.60 -1.88
N ASP A 158 -28.19 -9.86 -2.84
CA ASP A 158 -28.18 -10.24 -4.26
C ASP A 158 -26.77 -10.23 -4.85
N GLU A 159 -25.95 -9.22 -4.56
CA GLU A 159 -24.54 -9.19 -5.00
C GLU A 159 -23.72 -10.33 -4.37
N ALA A 160 -23.94 -10.60 -3.07
CA ALA A 160 -23.30 -11.72 -2.38
C ALA A 160 -23.71 -13.05 -3.00
N TRP A 161 -25.01 -13.23 -3.31
CA TRP A 161 -25.54 -14.42 -3.97
C TRP A 161 -24.99 -14.58 -5.39
N GLN A 162 -24.93 -13.50 -6.18
CA GLN A 162 -24.35 -13.55 -7.53
C GLN A 162 -22.88 -13.94 -7.51
N ARG A 163 -22.12 -13.42 -6.54
CA ARG A 163 -20.71 -13.80 -6.37
C ARG A 163 -20.57 -15.25 -5.94
N TYR A 164 -21.35 -15.70 -4.97
CA TYR A 164 -21.40 -17.09 -4.56
C TYR A 164 -21.77 -18.03 -5.72
N ALA A 165 -22.82 -17.70 -6.47
CA ALA A 165 -23.29 -18.48 -7.60
C ALA A 165 -22.20 -18.61 -8.68
N ARG A 166 -21.48 -17.52 -8.99
CA ARG A 166 -20.35 -17.52 -9.94
C ARG A 166 -19.19 -18.37 -9.44
N ASP A 167 -18.78 -18.17 -8.19
CA ASP A 167 -17.61 -18.87 -7.61
C ASP A 167 -17.88 -20.37 -7.43
N ASN A 168 -19.16 -20.77 -7.34
CA ASN A 168 -19.60 -22.16 -7.21
C ASN A 168 -20.24 -22.71 -8.49
N GLU A 169 -20.14 -22.01 -9.61
CA GLU A 169 -20.68 -22.47 -10.88
C GLU A 169 -19.88 -23.67 -11.38
N GLN A 170 -20.54 -24.81 -11.50
CA GLN A 170 -19.95 -26.03 -12.06
C GLN A 170 -20.56 -26.31 -13.41
N VAL A 171 -19.73 -26.32 -14.45
CA VAL A 171 -20.13 -26.64 -15.82
C VAL A 171 -19.69 -28.06 -16.19
N LYS A 172 -20.64 -28.87 -16.67
CA LYS A 172 -20.34 -30.16 -17.29
C LYS A 172 -19.97 -29.93 -18.75
N ILE A 173 -18.68 -29.94 -19.05
CA ILE A 173 -18.19 -29.87 -20.42
C ILE A 173 -18.08 -31.26 -21.02
N LYS A 174 -18.59 -31.42 -22.25
CA LYS A 174 -18.24 -32.57 -23.09
C LYS A 174 -16.98 -32.18 -23.85
N TYR A 175 -15.92 -32.94 -23.66
CA TYR A 175 -14.65 -32.75 -24.35
C TYR A 175 -14.27 -34.03 -25.08
N LEU A 176 -13.57 -33.87 -26.19
CA LEU A 176 -12.94 -34.96 -26.90
C LEU A 176 -11.44 -34.93 -26.56
N VAL A 177 -10.91 -36.02 -26.02
CA VAL A 177 -9.47 -36.15 -25.81
C VAL A 177 -8.86 -36.80 -27.04
N LEU A 178 -8.08 -36.03 -27.79
CA LEU A 178 -7.22 -36.57 -28.84
C LEU A 178 -5.86 -36.87 -28.21
N ARG A 179 -5.49 -38.14 -28.13
CA ARG A 179 -4.16 -38.53 -27.67
C ARG A 179 -3.20 -38.41 -28.84
N ALA A 180 -2.06 -37.75 -28.64
CA ALA A 180 -1.03 -37.63 -29.66
C ALA A 180 -0.59 -39.01 -30.21
N ALA A 181 -0.55 -40.04 -29.36
CA ALA A 181 -0.23 -41.42 -29.75
C ALA A 181 -1.17 -41.99 -30.82
N ASP A 182 -2.46 -41.62 -30.79
CA ASP A 182 -3.46 -42.10 -31.75
C ASP A 182 -3.30 -41.43 -33.13
N LEU A 183 -2.53 -40.34 -33.21
CA LEU A 183 -2.24 -39.57 -34.42
C LEU A 183 -0.84 -39.84 -35.00
N LEU A 184 0.05 -40.49 -34.25
CA LEU A 184 1.42 -40.80 -34.70
C LEU A 184 1.43 -41.63 -35.98
N ALA A 185 0.46 -42.52 -36.18
CA ALA A 185 0.36 -43.36 -37.38
C ALA A 185 -0.04 -42.58 -38.65
N GLN A 186 -0.53 -41.34 -38.50
CA GLN A 186 -0.97 -40.48 -39.61
C GLN A 186 0.06 -39.40 -39.97
N THR A 187 1.15 -39.29 -39.21
CA THR A 187 2.19 -38.29 -39.41
C THR A 187 3.52 -38.96 -39.71
N THR A 188 4.09 -38.63 -40.87
CA THR A 188 5.46 -39.02 -41.23
C THR A 188 6.32 -37.77 -41.17
N ALA A 189 7.23 -37.69 -40.20
CA ALA A 189 8.23 -36.63 -40.15
C ALA A 189 9.43 -37.04 -41.01
N THR A 190 9.90 -36.13 -41.85
CA THR A 190 11.16 -36.31 -42.58
C THR A 190 12.35 -35.91 -41.70
N GLU A 191 13.52 -36.50 -41.94
CA GLU A 191 14.73 -36.23 -41.16
C GLU A 191 15.13 -34.74 -41.20
N SER A 192 14.93 -34.07 -42.34
CA SER A 192 15.17 -32.63 -42.48
C SER A 192 14.22 -31.76 -41.64
N GLU A 193 12.98 -32.18 -41.44
CA GLU A 193 12.02 -31.46 -40.58
C GLU A 193 12.37 -31.61 -39.10
N VAL A 194 12.90 -32.78 -38.71
CA VAL A 194 13.39 -33.03 -37.35
C VAL A 194 14.61 -32.16 -37.06
N GLU A 195 15.58 -32.10 -37.98
CA GLU A 195 16.76 -31.23 -37.86
C GLU A 195 16.38 -29.75 -37.79
N ALA A 196 15.48 -29.28 -38.64
CA ALA A 196 15.00 -27.90 -38.63
C ALA A 196 14.30 -27.54 -37.31
N CYS A 197 13.46 -28.44 -36.79
CA CYS A 197 12.79 -28.26 -35.50
C CYS A 197 13.79 -28.20 -34.34
N TYR A 198 14.80 -29.07 -34.35
CA TYR A 198 15.86 -29.05 -33.33
C TYR A 198 16.65 -27.73 -33.36
N GLU A 199 17.13 -27.30 -34.54
CA GLU A 199 17.90 -26.07 -34.68
C GLU A 199 17.12 -24.82 -34.27
N GLN A 200 15.80 -24.79 -34.53
CA GLN A 200 14.93 -23.67 -34.14
C GLN A 200 14.71 -23.58 -32.63
N HIS A 201 14.77 -24.70 -31.91
CA HIS A 201 14.39 -24.80 -30.49
C HIS A 201 15.53 -25.18 -29.54
N LYS A 202 16.77 -25.32 -30.04
CA LYS A 202 17.94 -25.73 -29.25
C LYS A 202 18.24 -24.82 -28.05
N ASP A 203 18.02 -23.51 -28.20
CA ASP A 203 18.32 -22.50 -27.18
C ASP A 203 17.12 -22.17 -26.27
N ALA A 204 15.95 -22.75 -26.56
CA ALA A 204 14.73 -22.55 -25.79
C ALA A 204 14.67 -23.53 -24.61
N PHE A 205 14.24 -23.03 -23.45
CA PHE A 205 13.89 -23.88 -22.31
C PHE A 205 12.55 -24.57 -22.54
N ARG A 206 12.42 -25.80 -22.06
CA ARG A 206 11.16 -26.55 -22.07
C ARG A 206 10.19 -25.93 -21.07
N ASP A 207 8.97 -25.63 -21.52
CA ASP A 207 7.85 -25.20 -20.66
C ASP A 207 6.63 -26.07 -20.96
N GLU A 208 6.31 -26.97 -20.03
CA GLU A 208 5.21 -27.93 -20.18
C GLU A 208 3.83 -27.29 -20.00
N ALA A 209 3.75 -26.20 -19.23
CA ALA A 209 2.49 -25.51 -18.95
C ALA A 209 2.02 -24.70 -20.17
N GLU A 210 2.97 -24.12 -20.92
CA GLU A 210 2.69 -23.35 -22.13
C GLU A 210 2.81 -24.17 -23.42
N GLY A 211 3.16 -25.46 -23.33
CA GLY A 211 3.34 -26.34 -24.48
C GLY A 211 4.52 -25.96 -25.38
N LYS A 212 5.52 -25.25 -24.83
CA LYS A 212 6.69 -24.80 -25.59
C LYS A 212 7.73 -25.91 -25.69
N ILE A 213 8.15 -26.17 -26.93
CA ILE A 213 9.23 -27.10 -27.25
C ILE A 213 10.56 -26.37 -27.03
N GLY A 214 11.44 -26.99 -26.25
CA GLY A 214 12.77 -26.47 -25.97
C GLY A 214 13.71 -27.58 -25.55
N TYR A 215 14.95 -27.54 -26.05
CA TYR A 215 15.98 -28.56 -25.78
C TYR A 215 17.08 -28.08 -24.83
N LYS A 216 17.03 -26.82 -24.39
CA LYS A 216 17.99 -26.28 -23.44
C LYS A 216 17.72 -26.84 -22.05
N GLU A 217 18.69 -27.59 -21.51
CA GLU A 217 18.61 -28.06 -20.14
C GLU A 217 18.75 -26.88 -19.16
N PRO A 218 17.92 -26.84 -18.09
CA PRO A 218 18.09 -25.88 -17.02
C PRO A 218 19.43 -26.12 -16.31
N GLU A 219 20.04 -25.05 -15.81
CA GLU A 219 21.27 -25.15 -15.04
C GLU A 219 21.07 -26.05 -13.81
N ARG A 220 21.87 -27.11 -13.72
CA ARG A 220 21.87 -28.02 -12.58
C ARG A 220 23.06 -27.67 -11.69
N VAL A 221 22.79 -27.34 -10.44
CA VAL A 221 23.82 -27.14 -9.42
C VAL A 221 23.84 -28.33 -8.46
N LYS A 222 25.05 -28.77 -8.07
CA LYS A 222 25.22 -29.71 -6.97
C LYS A 222 25.18 -28.90 -5.68
N VAL A 223 24.19 -29.19 -4.83
CA VAL A 223 24.04 -28.55 -3.52
C VAL A 223 24.37 -29.58 -2.46
N GLU A 224 25.43 -29.29 -1.70
CA GLU A 224 25.66 -29.96 -0.41
C GLU A 224 24.95 -29.13 0.66
N TYR A 225 24.16 -29.79 1.49
CA TYR A 225 23.48 -29.14 2.60
C TYR A 225 23.60 -30.01 3.84
N ILE A 226 23.63 -29.36 5.00
CA ILE A 226 23.57 -30.01 6.30
C ILE A 226 22.18 -29.73 6.87
N MET A 227 21.43 -30.77 7.19
CA MET A 227 20.14 -30.65 7.87
C MET A 227 20.32 -30.97 9.35
N ALA A 228 20.06 -29.98 10.21
CA ALA A 228 19.97 -30.18 11.65
C ALA A 228 18.50 -30.21 12.09
N LYS A 229 18.11 -31.22 12.86
CA LYS A 229 16.78 -31.29 13.47
C LYS A 229 16.71 -30.32 14.65
N TYR A 230 15.70 -29.47 14.63
CA TYR A 230 15.44 -28.49 15.68
C TYR A 230 15.38 -29.12 17.08
N ASP A 231 14.66 -30.23 17.22
CA ASP A 231 14.48 -30.91 18.52
C ASP A 231 15.80 -31.39 19.13
N ASP A 232 16.80 -31.69 18.30
CA ASP A 232 18.10 -32.17 18.77
C ASP A 232 19.04 -31.01 19.16
N LEU A 233 18.90 -29.85 18.53
CA LEU A 233 19.58 -28.61 18.94
C LEU A 233 18.94 -28.04 20.22
N ALA A 234 17.61 -28.02 20.31
CA ALA A 234 16.87 -27.50 21.45
C ALA A 234 17.18 -28.25 22.76
N LYS A 235 17.56 -29.53 22.69
CA LYS A 235 17.99 -30.34 23.87
C LYS A 235 19.38 -29.98 24.38
N ARG A 236 20.24 -29.38 23.54
CA ARG A 236 21.62 -29.00 23.89
C ARG A 236 21.69 -27.60 24.48
N VAL A 237 20.68 -26.79 24.21
CA VAL A 237 20.56 -25.42 24.71
C VAL A 237 19.93 -25.40 26.10
N SER A 238 20.63 -24.80 27.05
CA SER A 238 20.06 -24.44 28.36
C SER A 238 19.64 -22.97 28.40
N VAL A 239 18.48 -22.72 29.00
CA VAL A 239 17.98 -21.36 29.28
C VAL A 239 17.89 -21.22 30.79
N THR A 240 18.52 -20.18 31.32
CA THR A 240 18.55 -19.91 32.76
C THR A 240 17.34 -19.09 33.20
N ASP A 241 16.96 -19.21 34.47
CA ASP A 241 15.85 -18.42 35.04
C ASP A 241 16.10 -16.90 34.99
N ALA A 242 17.36 -16.46 34.96
CA ALA A 242 17.73 -15.07 34.77
C ALA A 242 17.38 -14.58 33.36
N GLU A 243 17.69 -15.37 32.33
CA GLU A 243 17.37 -15.04 30.93
C GLU A 243 15.86 -15.01 30.67
N LEU A 244 15.10 -15.90 31.32
CA LEU A 244 13.64 -15.90 31.26
C LEU A 244 13.07 -14.61 31.85
N ARG A 245 13.59 -14.16 33.00
CA ARG A 245 13.14 -12.92 33.66
C ARG A 245 13.52 -11.67 32.86
N ASP A 246 14.73 -11.63 32.33
CA ASP A 246 15.19 -10.54 31.48
C ASP A 246 14.36 -10.41 30.21
N TYR A 247 14.00 -11.55 29.59
CA TYR A 247 13.12 -11.55 28.42
C TYR A 247 11.70 -11.10 28.76
N TYR A 248 11.17 -11.53 29.90
CA TYR A 248 9.85 -11.12 30.38
C TYR A 248 9.80 -9.59 30.58
N GLU A 249 10.73 -9.01 31.34
CA GLU A 249 10.73 -7.57 31.63
C GLU A 249 10.95 -6.73 30.36
N LYS A 250 11.78 -7.16 29.42
CA LYS A 250 11.99 -6.45 28.14
C LYS A 250 10.78 -6.48 27.19
N ASN A 251 9.92 -7.51 27.30
CA ASN A 251 8.78 -7.70 26.38
C ASN A 251 7.41 -7.52 27.06
N LYS A 252 7.40 -7.13 28.34
CA LYS A 252 6.23 -7.02 29.20
C LYS A 252 5.15 -6.12 28.62
N ASP A 253 5.57 -4.93 28.17
CA ASP A 253 4.68 -3.92 27.59
C ASP A 253 4.15 -4.29 26.21
N ALA A 254 4.92 -5.03 25.42
CA ALA A 254 4.54 -5.34 24.04
C ALA A 254 3.73 -6.64 23.90
N LYS A 255 3.93 -7.62 24.80
CA LYS A 255 3.42 -9.00 24.60
C LYS A 255 2.62 -9.58 25.76
N TYR A 256 2.78 -9.06 26.98
CA TYR A 256 2.22 -9.68 28.18
C TYR A 256 1.23 -8.79 28.93
N GLN A 257 0.72 -7.74 28.28
CA GLN A 257 -0.43 -7.00 28.78
C GLN A 257 -1.64 -7.95 28.87
N ALA A 258 -2.30 -7.97 30.01
CA ALA A 258 -3.56 -8.68 30.18
C ALA A 258 -4.66 -7.84 29.53
N GLU A 259 -5.41 -8.42 28.60
CA GLU A 259 -6.62 -7.79 28.10
C GLU A 259 -7.61 -7.66 29.27
N GLU A 260 -8.11 -6.45 29.52
CA GLU A 260 -9.19 -6.26 30.48
C GLU A 260 -10.42 -7.06 30.01
N PRO A 261 -11.07 -7.83 30.90
CA PRO A 261 -12.34 -8.44 30.54
C PRO A 261 -13.34 -7.31 30.27
N LYS A 262 -13.71 -7.11 28.99
CA LYS A 262 -14.86 -6.29 28.62
C LYS A 262 -16.07 -6.82 29.38
N LYS A 263 -16.50 -6.08 30.39
CA LYS A 263 -17.70 -6.37 31.17
C LYS A 263 -18.88 -6.37 30.18
N PRO A 264 -19.64 -7.46 30.03
CA PRO A 264 -20.83 -7.43 29.21
C PRO A 264 -21.80 -6.42 29.82
N GLU A 265 -22.15 -5.39 29.06
CA GLU A 265 -23.24 -4.48 29.41
C GLU A 265 -24.53 -5.29 29.44
N THR A 266 -24.98 -5.63 30.64
CA THR A 266 -26.31 -6.19 30.86
C THR A 266 -27.35 -5.09 30.56
N PRO A 267 -28.32 -5.30 29.66
CA PRO A 267 -29.47 -4.42 29.56
C PRO A 267 -30.27 -4.53 30.87
N LYS A 268 -30.47 -3.40 31.55
CA LYS A 268 -31.44 -3.29 32.63
C LYS A 268 -32.84 -3.17 32.05
N ASP A 269 -33.77 -3.80 32.76
CA ASP A 269 -35.23 -3.68 32.68
C ASP A 269 -35.97 -4.60 31.69
N ALA A 270 -36.26 -5.83 32.15
CA ALA A 270 -37.55 -6.50 31.91
C ALA A 270 -37.84 -7.62 32.95
N LYS A 271 -38.56 -7.22 34.01
CA LYS A 271 -39.65 -7.92 34.74
C LYS A 271 -39.40 -9.28 35.46
N PRO A 272 -39.79 -9.42 36.75
CA PRO A 272 -40.01 -10.71 37.38
C PRO A 272 -41.43 -11.20 37.11
N GLU A 273 -41.56 -12.47 36.72
CA GLU A 273 -42.47 -13.48 37.30
C GLU A 273 -42.75 -14.59 36.29
N ALA A 274 -42.36 -15.80 36.67
CA ALA A 274 -42.83 -17.03 36.06
C ALA A 274 -44.06 -17.52 36.83
N LYS A 275 -45.17 -17.77 36.12
CA LYS A 275 -46.01 -18.96 36.38
C LYS A 275 -46.82 -19.34 35.15
N ALA A 276 -46.86 -20.65 34.95
CA ALA A 276 -47.29 -21.40 33.77
C ALA A 276 -48.79 -21.39 33.50
N THR A 277 -49.16 -21.50 32.21
CA THR A 277 -50.03 -22.56 31.62
C THR A 277 -50.11 -22.42 30.09
N GLU A 278 -49.84 -23.51 29.37
CA GLU A 278 -50.15 -23.80 27.94
C GLU A 278 -51.68 -23.87 27.68
N PRO A 279 -52.18 -24.12 26.44
CA PRO A 279 -51.81 -23.62 25.09
C PRO A 279 -53.06 -23.16 24.27
N ALA A 280 -52.93 -22.23 23.32
CA ALA A 280 -53.88 -22.14 22.18
C ALA A 280 -53.31 -21.31 21.01
N LYS A 281 -53.42 -21.89 19.81
CA LYS A 281 -53.02 -21.37 18.49
C LYS A 281 -54.20 -20.56 17.86
N PRO A 282 -54.08 -20.07 16.62
CA PRO A 282 -53.62 -18.76 16.17
C PRO A 282 -54.77 -17.85 15.68
N GLU A 283 -54.58 -16.53 15.63
CA GLU A 283 -55.31 -15.70 14.66
C GLU A 283 -54.58 -14.37 14.40
N ALA A 284 -54.23 -14.15 13.14
CA ALA A 284 -53.96 -12.85 12.54
C ALA A 284 -55.20 -12.47 11.71
N PRO A 285 -55.27 -11.32 10.99
CA PRO A 285 -54.63 -10.01 11.13
C PRO A 285 -55.67 -8.85 11.05
N LYS A 286 -55.23 -7.59 11.16
CA LYS A 286 -55.64 -6.38 10.37
C LYS A 286 -55.21 -5.13 11.14
N ALA A 287 -54.28 -4.30 10.66
CA ALA A 287 -54.35 -3.39 9.52
C ALA A 287 -55.21 -2.14 9.77
N ALA A 288 -54.62 -0.98 9.42
CA ALA A 288 -55.15 0.39 9.32
C ALA A 288 -54.75 1.31 10.50
N LYS A 289 -53.77 2.24 10.36
CA LYS A 289 -53.60 3.38 9.44
C LYS A 289 -54.53 4.55 9.79
N ALA A 290 -53.93 5.67 10.22
CA ALA A 290 -54.30 7.08 9.99
C ALA A 290 -53.61 7.91 11.10
N GLU A 291 -52.53 8.62 10.82
CA GLU A 291 -52.48 9.95 10.16
C GLU A 291 -52.92 11.12 11.05
N GLY A 292 -51.97 12.03 11.25
CA GLY A 292 -52.19 13.46 11.43
C GLY A 292 -52.38 13.92 12.88
N LYS A 293 -51.96 15.13 13.27
CA LYS A 293 -51.22 16.23 12.64
C LYS A 293 -51.13 17.31 13.72
N ALA A 294 -50.14 18.21 13.61
CA ALA A 294 -50.14 19.57 14.19
C ALA A 294 -50.04 19.66 15.73
N GLU A 295 -49.41 20.66 16.36
CA GLU A 295 -48.79 21.92 15.99
C GLU A 295 -47.87 22.29 17.17
N ALA A 296 -46.63 22.73 16.94
CA ALA A 296 -46.21 24.13 17.01
C ALA A 296 -46.71 24.91 18.25
N GLY A 297 -45.78 25.26 19.13
CA GLY A 297 -46.00 26.17 20.26
C GLY A 297 -44.67 26.64 20.83
N LYS A 298 -44.26 27.83 20.41
CA LYS A 298 -42.96 28.48 20.58
C LYS A 298 -42.87 29.24 21.91
N ALA A 299 -41.62 29.42 22.36
CA ALA A 299 -41.12 30.59 23.10
C ALA A 299 -41.42 30.63 24.62
N ASP A 300 -40.61 31.17 25.54
CA ASP A 300 -39.36 31.95 25.57
C ASP A 300 -38.65 31.53 26.89
N GLY A 301 -37.33 31.38 26.97
CA GLY A 301 -36.43 32.47 27.28
C GLY A 301 -36.28 32.73 28.79
N LYS A 302 -35.21 32.22 29.42
CA LYS A 302 -34.42 33.01 30.39
C LYS A 302 -33.07 32.35 30.69
N ALA A 303 -32.02 33.15 30.50
CA ALA A 303 -30.66 32.88 30.93
C ALA A 303 -30.56 32.86 32.46
N GLU A 304 -29.75 31.94 32.98
CA GLU A 304 -29.00 32.16 34.23
C GLU A 304 -27.71 31.36 34.20
N ALA A 305 -26.62 32.06 34.51
CA ALA A 305 -25.25 31.61 34.48
C ALA A 305 -24.85 30.90 35.79
N LYS A 306 -23.74 30.16 35.69
CA LYS A 306 -22.82 29.65 36.74
C LYS A 306 -23.02 28.18 37.13
N SER A 307 -22.11 27.32 36.66
CA SER A 307 -20.96 26.89 37.47
C SER A 307 -20.13 25.88 36.68
N ALA A 308 -18.93 26.30 36.29
CA ALA A 308 -17.88 25.39 35.87
C ALA A 308 -17.47 24.56 37.10
N THR A 309 -17.73 23.26 37.07
CA THR A 309 -17.04 22.31 37.96
C THR A 309 -15.95 21.68 37.12
N ALA A 310 -14.71 21.96 37.51
CA ALA A 310 -13.51 21.42 36.93
C ALA A 310 -13.54 19.89 37.05
N ASP A 311 -13.56 19.21 35.90
CA ASP A 311 -13.31 17.78 35.85
C ASP A 311 -11.82 17.55 36.11
N LYS A 312 -11.54 16.72 37.11
CA LYS A 312 -10.20 16.40 37.59
C LYS A 312 -9.62 15.35 36.64
N PRO A 313 -8.36 15.46 36.16
CA PRO A 313 -7.82 14.46 35.25
C PRO A 313 -7.70 13.11 35.96
N GLU A 314 -8.44 12.10 35.47
CA GLU A 314 -8.24 10.70 35.85
C GLU A 314 -6.83 10.28 35.39
N THR A 315 -5.95 10.04 36.37
CA THR A 315 -4.69 9.34 36.17
C THR A 315 -4.92 8.00 35.46
N PRO A 316 -4.21 7.67 34.36
CA PRO A 316 -4.34 6.37 33.71
C PRO A 316 -3.96 5.26 34.70
N LYS A 317 -4.83 4.26 34.83
CA LYS A 317 -4.56 3.07 35.65
C LYS A 317 -3.34 2.34 35.09
N PRO A 318 -2.43 1.83 35.95
CA PRO A 318 -1.26 1.11 35.48
C PRO A 318 -1.69 -0.15 34.71
N PRO A 319 -1.03 -0.48 33.58
CA PRO A 319 -1.31 -1.69 32.81
C PRO A 319 -1.15 -2.93 33.68
N VAL A 320 -2.12 -3.84 33.59
CA VAL A 320 -2.09 -5.14 34.28
C VAL A 320 -1.42 -6.14 33.36
N TYR A 321 -0.45 -6.90 33.87
CA TYR A 321 0.32 -7.88 33.09
C TYR A 321 0.02 -9.31 33.51
N LYS A 322 0.13 -10.26 32.57
CA LYS A 322 0.09 -11.68 32.88
C LYS A 322 1.27 -12.03 33.81
N PRO A 323 1.06 -12.76 34.91
CA PRO A 323 2.13 -13.06 35.86
C PRO A 323 3.24 -13.89 35.20
N PHE A 324 4.50 -13.63 35.55
CA PHE A 324 5.68 -14.31 34.99
C PHE A 324 5.55 -15.83 34.99
N GLU A 325 5.06 -16.42 36.08
CA GLU A 325 4.88 -17.87 36.20
C GLU A 325 3.93 -18.46 35.12
N SER A 326 2.95 -17.69 34.65
CA SER A 326 2.01 -18.14 33.60
C SER A 326 2.62 -18.17 32.20
N VAL A 327 3.63 -17.33 31.94
CA VAL A 327 4.27 -17.17 30.63
C VAL A 327 5.69 -17.76 30.60
N LYS A 328 6.21 -18.23 31.74
CA LYS A 328 7.57 -18.77 31.88
C LYS A 328 7.87 -19.91 30.90
N ALA A 329 6.90 -20.81 30.68
CA ALA A 329 7.05 -21.93 29.75
C ALA A 329 7.15 -21.45 28.28
N GLU A 330 6.28 -20.54 27.86
CA GLU A 330 6.25 -19.95 26.53
C GLU A 330 7.52 -19.14 26.22
N ILE A 331 7.99 -18.37 27.20
CA ILE A 331 9.27 -17.65 27.12
C ILE A 331 10.44 -18.63 26.99
N GLY A 332 10.41 -19.73 27.73
CA GLY A 332 11.43 -20.77 27.66
C GLY A 332 11.48 -21.47 26.31
N GLU A 333 10.35 -21.76 25.68
CA GLU A 333 10.31 -22.29 24.31
C GLU A 333 10.84 -21.28 23.30
N THR A 334 10.45 -20.01 23.43
CA THR A 334 10.90 -18.93 22.54
C THR A 334 12.41 -18.71 22.63
N LEU A 335 12.98 -18.70 23.84
CA LEU A 335 14.42 -18.53 24.03
C LEU A 335 15.22 -19.75 23.59
N ARG A 336 14.72 -20.98 23.83
CA ARG A 336 15.34 -22.20 23.28
C ARG A 336 15.35 -22.16 21.77
N ARG A 337 14.27 -21.67 21.15
CA ARG A 337 14.18 -21.51 19.71
C ARG A 337 15.21 -20.53 19.17
N GLN A 338 15.27 -19.33 19.75
CA GLN A 338 16.23 -18.30 19.34
C GLN A 338 17.68 -18.75 19.50
N LYS A 339 18.00 -19.46 20.58
CA LYS A 339 19.34 -19.99 20.82
C LYS A 339 19.68 -21.18 19.91
N ALA A 340 18.75 -22.08 19.65
CA ALA A 340 18.94 -23.20 18.72
C ALA A 340 19.12 -22.70 17.27
N GLU A 341 18.38 -21.67 16.86
CA GLU A 341 18.57 -20.99 15.58
C GLU A 341 19.95 -20.31 15.50
N ALA A 342 20.41 -19.68 16.59
CA ALA A 342 21.75 -19.09 16.65
C ALA A 342 22.87 -20.14 16.60
N GLU A 343 22.70 -21.32 17.21
CA GLU A 343 23.66 -22.43 17.09
C GLU A 343 23.65 -23.03 15.67
N ALA A 344 22.48 -23.14 15.03
CA ALA A 344 22.37 -23.65 13.67
C ALA A 344 23.07 -22.77 12.62
N VAL A 345 23.13 -21.45 12.85
CA VAL A 345 23.84 -20.51 11.96
C VAL A 345 25.36 -20.59 12.10
N ASN A 346 25.87 -21.15 13.21
CA ASN A 346 27.30 -21.30 13.48
C ASN A 346 27.87 -22.69 13.12
N LEU A 347 27.03 -23.59 12.59
CA LEU A 347 27.38 -24.90 12.04
C LEU A 347 27.50 -24.81 10.52
#